data_AF-A0A662TTL6-F1
#
_entry.id   AF-A0A662TTL6-F1
#
_cell.length_a   1.000
_cell.length_b   1.000
_cell.length_c   1.000
_cell.angle_alpha   90.00
_cell.angle_beta   90.00
_cell.angle_gamma   90.00
#
_symmetry.space_group_name_H-M   'P 1'
#
loop_
_entity.id
_entity.type
_entity.pdbx_description
1 polymer ?
#
loop_
_entity_poly.entity_id
_entity_poly.type
_entity_poly.pdbx_seq_one_letter_code
_entity_poly.pdbx_strand_id
1 'polypeptide(L)'
;MSDSRHDFDDGRGFVSVQRHINFDGSLGGWVADTANVADSVYVGEEALVSGDARVSDRVRLSGNSRVHGNAQVSGHAHIFENALVFGEARVYGKACVYGNARISGKALVYGRTRISGEAYVFDNACISDDVYLDDEVRISGNVRVSGKVRLSGSYCISGEALVSKIPTSVYGLAYPVAIFDNCIRVGCEQHTYSEWKSFTEKEIREMDAGSFDFYPKLMDVLNPIFDRLND
;
A
#
# COMPACT_ATOMS: atom_id res chain seq x y z
N MET A 1 -38.47 4.21 20.61
CA MET A 1 -37.30 3.52 20.01
C MET A 1 -36.32 3.32 21.16
N SER A 2 -35.95 2.08 21.49
CA SER A 2 -34.95 1.83 22.53
C SER A 2 -33.60 2.31 22.02
N ASP A 3 -32.92 3.20 22.76
CA ASP A 3 -31.53 3.56 22.49
C ASP A 3 -30.66 2.31 22.65
N SER A 4 -30.35 1.65 21.54
CA SER A 4 -29.38 0.55 21.52
C SER A 4 -28.00 1.13 21.80
N ARG A 5 -27.38 0.69 22.89
CA ARG A 5 -26.00 1.06 23.26
C ARG A 5 -25.09 -0.15 23.18
N HIS A 6 -23.87 0.05 22.72
CA HIS A 6 -22.83 -0.97 22.62
C HIS A 6 -21.48 -0.40 23.06
N ASP A 7 -20.69 -1.21 23.73
CA ASP A 7 -19.29 -0.91 24.03
C ASP A 7 -18.44 -1.62 22.97
N PHE A 8 -17.64 -0.86 22.23
CA PHE A 8 -16.75 -1.38 21.18
C PHE A 8 -15.40 -1.87 21.73
N ASP A 9 -15.23 -1.87 23.07
CA ASP A 9 -13.99 -2.17 23.78
C ASP A 9 -12.82 -1.26 23.35
N ASP A 10 -13.13 -0.01 22.99
CA ASP A 10 -12.15 0.99 22.52
C ASP A 10 -11.74 2.00 23.61
N GLY A 11 -12.19 1.77 24.84
CA GLY A 11 -11.94 2.63 26.00
C GLY A 11 -12.83 3.87 26.09
N ARG A 12 -13.77 4.08 25.16
CA ARG A 12 -14.75 5.18 25.19
C ARG A 12 -16.08 4.80 25.86
N GLY A 13 -16.25 3.53 26.20
CA GLY A 13 -17.43 3.00 26.85
C GLY A 13 -18.64 2.91 25.91
N PHE A 14 -19.83 2.80 26.49
CA PHE A 14 -21.07 2.63 25.73
C PHE A 14 -21.43 3.85 24.88
N VAL A 15 -21.63 3.64 23.59
CA VAL A 15 -22.13 4.64 22.64
C VAL A 15 -23.43 4.17 22.00
N SER A 16 -24.21 5.11 21.47
CA SER A 16 -25.40 4.80 20.67
C SER A 16 -25.01 4.15 19.35
N VAL A 17 -25.75 3.09 18.99
CA VAL A 17 -25.45 2.26 17.83
C VAL A 17 -26.70 1.81 17.11
N GLN A 18 -26.49 1.41 15.86
CA GLN A 18 -27.45 0.68 15.05
C GLN A 18 -26.80 -0.54 14.39
N ARG A 19 -27.61 -1.54 14.04
CA ARG A 19 -27.19 -2.60 13.13
C ARG A 19 -27.29 -2.07 11.70
N HIS A 20 -26.23 -2.28 10.91
CA HIS A 20 -26.26 -1.92 9.49
C HIS A 20 -27.25 -2.81 8.73
N ILE A 21 -27.95 -2.27 7.73
CA ILE A 21 -28.76 -3.08 6.81
C ILE A 21 -27.99 -3.12 5.49
N ASN A 22 -27.54 -4.30 5.11
CA ASN A 22 -26.82 -4.49 3.86
C ASN A 22 -27.76 -4.30 2.66
N PHE A 23 -27.19 -3.96 1.49
CA PHE A 23 -27.94 -3.77 0.24
C PHE A 23 -28.72 -5.02 -0.22
N ASP A 24 -28.40 -6.20 0.29
CA ASP A 24 -29.13 -7.46 0.04
C ASP A 24 -30.28 -7.69 1.04
N GLY A 25 -30.52 -6.76 1.95
CA GLY A 25 -31.53 -6.81 3.00
C GLY A 25 -31.09 -7.57 4.26
N SER A 26 -29.88 -8.15 4.29
CA SER A 26 -29.37 -8.83 5.48
C SER A 26 -28.98 -7.85 6.58
N LEU A 27 -29.13 -8.29 7.84
CA LEU A 27 -28.74 -7.51 9.01
C LEU A 27 -27.23 -7.62 9.25
N GLY A 28 -26.49 -6.57 8.93
CA GLY A 28 -25.05 -6.44 9.11
C GLY A 28 -24.62 -6.13 10.53
N GLY A 29 -23.33 -5.83 10.74
CA GLY A 29 -22.72 -5.59 12.05
C GLY A 29 -23.09 -4.25 12.72
N TRP A 30 -22.43 -3.95 13.84
CA TRP A 30 -22.72 -2.75 14.63
C TRP A 30 -21.98 -1.52 14.11
N VAL A 31 -22.74 -0.43 13.96
CA VAL A 31 -22.25 0.88 13.53
C VAL A 31 -22.62 1.91 14.59
N ALA A 32 -21.63 2.65 15.09
CA ALA A 32 -21.89 3.79 15.98
C ALA A 32 -22.58 4.92 15.22
N ASP A 33 -23.48 5.64 15.89
CA ASP A 33 -24.23 6.75 15.27
C ASP A 33 -23.31 7.90 14.80
N THR A 34 -22.09 7.98 15.32
CA THR A 34 -21.05 8.94 14.89
C THR A 34 -20.33 8.51 13.61
N ALA A 35 -20.38 7.23 13.25
CA ALA A 35 -19.75 6.72 12.04
C ALA A 35 -20.67 6.89 10.83
N ASN A 36 -20.07 7.09 9.65
CA ASN A 36 -20.80 7.21 8.39
C ASN A 36 -20.50 5.99 7.52
N VAL A 37 -21.50 5.13 7.33
CA VAL A 37 -21.42 3.93 6.48
C VAL A 37 -22.48 4.04 5.40
N ALA A 38 -22.06 4.03 4.13
CA ALA A 38 -23.00 4.12 3.01
C ALA A 38 -23.79 2.81 2.82
N ASP A 39 -25.02 2.91 2.30
CA ASP A 39 -25.91 1.76 2.03
C ASP A 39 -25.29 0.70 1.09
N SER A 40 -24.36 1.12 0.24
CA SER A 40 -23.64 0.25 -0.70
C SER A 40 -22.54 -0.60 -0.03
N VAL A 41 -22.20 -0.31 1.21
CA VAL A 41 -21.20 -1.06 1.99
C VAL A 41 -21.85 -2.33 2.55
N TYR A 42 -21.13 -3.45 2.43
CA TYR A 42 -21.47 -4.66 3.16
C TYR A 42 -20.73 -4.68 4.50
N VAL A 43 -21.47 -4.79 5.60
CA VAL A 43 -20.93 -4.96 6.96
C VAL A 43 -21.37 -6.33 7.47
N GLY A 44 -20.43 -7.26 7.63
CA GLY A 44 -20.69 -8.58 8.20
C GLY A 44 -21.16 -8.48 9.65
N GLU A 45 -21.88 -9.50 10.12
CA GLU A 45 -22.52 -9.51 11.44
C GLU A 45 -21.58 -9.21 12.62
N GLU A 46 -20.34 -9.69 12.56
CA GLU A 46 -19.30 -9.50 13.58
C GLU A 46 -18.44 -8.24 13.36
N ALA A 47 -18.58 -7.57 12.21
CA ALA A 47 -17.77 -6.42 11.87
C ALA A 47 -18.28 -5.18 12.63
N LEU A 48 -17.35 -4.33 13.05
CA LEU A 48 -17.64 -3.15 13.86
C LEU A 48 -17.15 -1.87 13.19
N VAL A 49 -18.00 -0.85 13.17
CA VAL A 49 -17.63 0.50 12.72
C VAL A 49 -17.96 1.52 13.80
N SER A 50 -16.97 2.28 14.27
CA SER A 50 -17.17 3.22 15.39
C SER A 50 -16.34 4.50 15.29
N GLY A 51 -16.51 5.43 16.24
CA GLY A 51 -15.91 6.76 16.14
C GLY A 51 -16.45 7.56 14.96
N ASP A 52 -15.61 8.40 14.35
CA ASP A 52 -15.95 9.24 13.20
C ASP A 52 -15.55 8.58 11.86
N ALA A 53 -15.46 7.25 11.85
CA ALA A 53 -15.04 6.48 10.69
C ALA A 53 -15.99 6.68 9.51
N ARG A 54 -15.44 6.67 8.30
CA ARG A 54 -16.19 6.84 7.05
C ARG A 54 -15.95 5.65 6.14
N VAL A 55 -17.03 4.93 5.81
CA VAL A 55 -16.98 3.75 4.93
C VAL A 55 -17.96 3.95 3.79
N SER A 56 -17.48 3.85 2.54
CA SER A 56 -18.27 4.20 1.36
C SER A 56 -17.96 3.31 0.16
N ASP A 57 -18.64 3.54 -0.97
CA ASP A 57 -18.53 2.75 -2.20
C ASP A 57 -18.89 1.26 -1.99
N ARG A 58 -18.12 0.34 -2.57
CA ARG A 58 -18.38 -1.11 -2.57
C ARG A 58 -17.45 -1.85 -1.60
N VAL A 59 -17.22 -1.24 -0.44
CA VAL A 59 -16.41 -1.85 0.62
C VAL A 59 -17.14 -3.05 1.22
N ARG A 60 -16.35 -4.07 1.57
CA ARG A 60 -16.82 -5.23 2.35
C ARG A 60 -16.06 -5.30 3.65
N LEU A 61 -16.76 -5.28 4.77
CA LEU A 61 -16.27 -5.59 6.10
C LEU A 61 -16.83 -6.95 6.51
N SER A 62 -16.02 -7.85 7.05
CA SER A 62 -16.48 -9.20 7.47
C SER A 62 -15.60 -9.81 8.56
N GLY A 63 -16.03 -10.92 9.18
CA GLY A 63 -15.39 -11.43 10.40
C GLY A 63 -15.38 -10.37 11.51
N ASN A 64 -14.47 -10.49 12.47
CA ASN A 64 -14.27 -9.56 13.58
C ASN A 64 -13.54 -8.25 13.19
N SER A 65 -13.59 -7.85 11.91
CA SER A 65 -12.89 -6.66 11.45
C SER A 65 -13.44 -5.40 12.12
N ARG A 66 -12.55 -4.45 12.42
CA ARG A 66 -12.93 -3.18 13.07
C ARG A 66 -12.39 -1.99 12.30
N VAL A 67 -13.28 -1.04 12.01
CA VAL A 67 -12.91 0.26 11.43
C VAL A 67 -13.33 1.35 12.42
N HIS A 68 -12.37 2.09 12.98
CA HIS A 68 -12.70 3.08 14.02
C HIS A 68 -11.82 4.34 14.00
N GLY A 69 -12.09 5.28 14.90
CA GLY A 69 -11.38 6.57 14.93
C GLY A 69 -11.84 7.47 13.78
N ASN A 70 -10.90 8.08 13.05
CA ASN A 70 -11.15 8.93 11.87
C ASN A 70 -10.84 8.18 10.55
N ALA A 71 -10.82 6.85 10.59
CA ALA A 71 -10.42 6.03 9.45
C ALA A 71 -11.38 6.21 8.26
N GLN A 72 -10.83 6.14 7.05
CA GLN A 72 -11.59 6.25 5.81
C GLN A 72 -11.37 5.00 4.96
N VAL A 73 -12.44 4.29 4.62
CA VAL A 73 -12.39 3.09 3.79
C VAL A 73 -13.33 3.25 2.60
N SER A 74 -12.84 3.06 1.37
CA SER A 74 -13.63 3.30 0.16
C SER A 74 -13.21 2.41 -1.03
N GLY A 75 -13.80 2.63 -2.20
CA GLY A 75 -13.57 1.84 -3.41
C GLY A 75 -14.14 0.42 -3.33
N HIS A 76 -13.29 -0.57 -3.58
CA HIS A 76 -13.56 -2.01 -3.53
C HIS A 76 -12.72 -2.69 -2.43
N ALA A 77 -12.37 -1.95 -1.37
CA ALA A 77 -11.56 -2.51 -0.30
C ALA A 77 -12.31 -3.63 0.44
N HIS A 78 -11.57 -4.63 0.91
CA HIS A 78 -12.12 -5.73 1.70
C HIS A 78 -11.30 -5.89 2.98
N ILE A 79 -11.93 -5.60 4.11
CA ILE A 79 -11.35 -5.75 5.44
C ILE A 79 -12.04 -6.95 6.10
N PHE A 80 -11.27 -7.95 6.54
CA PHE A 80 -11.86 -9.17 7.08
C PHE A 80 -11.01 -9.85 8.16
N GLU A 81 -11.51 -10.96 8.71
CA GLU A 81 -10.90 -11.64 9.87
C GLU A 81 -10.82 -10.69 11.07
N ASN A 82 -9.66 -10.52 11.71
CA ASN A 82 -9.49 -9.64 12.89
C ASN A 82 -8.78 -8.32 12.52
N ALA A 83 -8.78 -7.94 11.24
CA ALA A 83 -8.08 -6.76 10.78
C ALA A 83 -8.63 -5.47 11.40
N LEU A 84 -7.71 -4.54 11.71
CA LEU A 84 -8.02 -3.25 12.33
C LEU A 84 -7.59 -2.10 11.42
N VAL A 85 -8.50 -1.18 11.13
CA VAL A 85 -8.21 0.09 10.45
C VAL A 85 -8.65 1.25 11.33
N PHE A 86 -7.69 2.08 11.78
CA PHE A 86 -7.98 3.11 12.76
C PHE A 86 -7.11 4.36 12.63
N GLY A 87 -7.27 5.33 13.52
CA GLY A 87 -6.58 6.62 13.42
C GLY A 87 -7.12 7.44 12.25
N GLU A 88 -6.25 8.07 11.45
CA GLU A 88 -6.59 8.79 10.22
C GLU A 88 -6.30 7.96 8.95
N ALA A 89 -6.15 6.64 9.09
CA ALA A 89 -5.75 5.75 8.00
C ALA A 89 -6.76 5.78 6.85
N ARG A 90 -6.26 5.66 5.62
CA ARG A 90 -7.08 5.57 4.41
C ARG A 90 -6.80 4.30 3.64
N VAL A 91 -7.82 3.45 3.50
CA VAL A 91 -7.73 2.19 2.76
C VAL A 91 -8.73 2.23 1.60
N TYR A 92 -8.26 2.17 0.36
CA TYR A 92 -9.12 2.33 -0.82
C TYR A 92 -8.66 1.51 -2.03
N GLY A 93 -9.33 1.64 -3.17
CA GLY A 93 -9.01 0.84 -4.35
C GLY A 93 -9.44 -0.62 -4.18
N LYS A 94 -8.59 -1.59 -4.52
CA LYS A 94 -8.85 -3.03 -4.38
C LYS A 94 -8.03 -3.64 -3.23
N ALA A 95 -7.74 -2.84 -2.21
CA ALA A 95 -6.93 -3.26 -1.08
C ALA A 95 -7.65 -4.33 -0.24
N CYS A 96 -6.91 -5.36 0.17
CA CYS A 96 -7.37 -6.38 1.11
C CYS A 96 -6.54 -6.30 2.39
N VAL A 97 -7.20 -6.19 3.55
CA VAL A 97 -6.57 -6.22 4.87
C VAL A 97 -7.23 -7.32 5.70
N TYR A 98 -6.45 -8.28 6.17
CA TYR A 98 -6.95 -9.49 6.84
C TYR A 98 -5.95 -10.04 7.86
N GLY A 99 -6.20 -11.22 8.43
CA GLY A 99 -5.46 -11.73 9.58
C GLY A 99 -5.69 -10.86 10.81
N ASN A 100 -4.60 -10.56 11.51
CA ASN A 100 -4.55 -9.63 12.63
C ASN A 100 -3.89 -8.30 12.21
N ALA A 101 -3.86 -8.01 10.90
CA ALA A 101 -3.18 -6.84 10.37
C ALA A 101 -3.80 -5.53 10.88
N ARG A 102 -2.95 -4.52 11.05
CA ARG A 102 -3.32 -3.21 11.60
C ARG A 102 -2.88 -2.11 10.66
N ILE A 103 -3.79 -1.18 10.37
CA ILE A 103 -3.50 0.03 9.60
C ILE A 103 -3.90 1.24 10.46
N SER A 104 -2.94 2.13 10.75
CA SER A 104 -3.20 3.28 11.63
C SER A 104 -2.43 4.55 11.23
N GLY A 105 -2.45 5.57 12.08
CA GLY A 105 -1.82 6.86 11.78
C GLY A 105 -2.49 7.54 10.59
N LYS A 106 -1.69 8.11 9.69
CA LYS A 106 -2.10 8.69 8.40
C LYS A 106 -1.76 7.76 7.23
N ALA A 107 -1.62 6.46 7.48
CA ALA A 107 -1.22 5.51 6.46
C ALA A 107 -2.20 5.48 5.28
N LEU A 108 -1.65 5.34 4.07
CA LEU A 108 -2.39 5.21 2.81
C LEU A 108 -2.17 3.82 2.24
N VAL A 109 -3.23 3.04 2.05
CA VAL A 109 -3.18 1.69 1.46
C VAL A 109 -4.16 1.61 0.31
N TYR A 110 -3.66 1.38 -0.90
CA TYR A 110 -4.52 1.35 -2.10
C TYR A 110 -3.92 0.53 -3.25
N GLY A 111 -4.65 0.40 -4.36
CA GLY A 111 -4.25 -0.50 -5.46
C GLY A 111 -4.73 -1.93 -5.20
N ARG A 112 -3.98 -2.94 -5.65
CA ARG A 112 -4.23 -4.37 -5.43
C ARG A 112 -3.38 -4.90 -4.27
N THR A 113 -3.26 -4.11 -3.21
CA THR A 113 -2.46 -4.45 -2.03
C THR A 113 -3.13 -5.52 -1.18
N ARG A 114 -2.34 -6.39 -0.57
CA ARG A 114 -2.77 -7.39 0.40
C ARG A 114 -1.90 -7.29 1.64
N ILE A 115 -2.53 -7.08 2.80
CA ILE A 115 -1.85 -6.94 4.08
C ILE A 115 -2.47 -7.95 5.05
N SER A 116 -1.66 -8.86 5.58
CA SER A 116 -2.11 -9.95 6.45
C SER A 116 -1.12 -10.29 7.56
N GLY A 117 -1.39 -11.37 8.30
CA GLY A 117 -0.59 -11.77 9.46
C GLY A 117 -0.74 -10.79 10.61
N GLU A 118 0.37 -10.47 11.27
CA GLU A 118 0.52 -9.44 12.30
C GLU A 118 1.09 -8.13 11.72
N ALA A 119 0.96 -7.91 10.41
CA ALA A 119 1.55 -6.76 9.74
C ALA A 119 0.95 -5.44 10.28
N TYR A 120 1.81 -4.44 10.48
CA TYR A 120 1.42 -3.13 10.99
C TYR A 120 1.95 -2.01 10.09
N VAL A 121 1.04 -1.27 9.46
CA VAL A 121 1.34 -0.08 8.65
C VAL A 121 0.80 1.15 9.38
N PHE A 122 1.68 2.10 9.73
CA PHE A 122 1.29 3.28 10.50
C PHE A 122 2.12 4.53 10.14
N ASP A 123 1.95 5.61 10.91
CA ASP A 123 2.46 6.96 10.62
C ASP A 123 2.01 7.45 9.23
N ASN A 124 2.93 7.90 8.36
CA ASN A 124 2.62 8.42 7.03
C ASN A 124 2.94 7.40 5.91
N ALA A 125 3.02 6.10 6.24
CA ALA A 125 3.40 5.08 5.28
C ALA A 125 2.40 4.98 4.10
N CYS A 126 2.91 4.77 2.89
CA CYS A 126 2.14 4.72 1.66
C CYS A 126 2.39 3.39 0.94
N ILE A 127 1.39 2.51 0.90
CA ILE A 127 1.42 1.20 0.26
C ILE A 127 0.49 1.21 -0.95
N SER A 128 0.99 0.88 -2.12
CA SER A 128 0.28 1.04 -3.40
C SER A 128 0.60 -0.04 -4.42
N ASP A 129 -0.16 -0.13 -5.51
CA ASP A 129 0.02 -1.09 -6.61
C ASP A 129 -0.19 -2.57 -6.22
N ASP A 130 0.78 -3.45 -6.49
CA ASP A 130 0.70 -4.91 -6.36
C ASP A 130 1.59 -5.40 -5.19
N VAL A 131 1.33 -4.90 -3.98
CA VAL A 131 2.13 -5.21 -2.79
C VAL A 131 1.47 -6.29 -1.94
N TYR A 132 2.27 -7.25 -1.49
CA TYR A 132 1.88 -8.28 -0.51
C TYR A 132 2.75 -8.13 0.75
N LEU A 133 2.11 -7.83 1.89
CA LEU A 133 2.71 -7.78 3.22
C LEU A 133 2.08 -8.87 4.08
N ASP A 134 2.89 -9.67 4.76
CA ASP A 134 2.42 -10.79 5.58
C ASP A 134 3.36 -11.04 6.77
N ASP A 135 2.96 -11.93 7.68
CA ASP A 135 3.67 -12.20 8.94
C ASP A 135 3.83 -10.93 9.81
N GLU A 136 5.02 -10.61 10.31
CA GLU A 136 5.25 -9.55 11.29
C GLU A 136 5.83 -8.25 10.70
N VAL A 137 5.52 -7.96 9.43
CA VAL A 137 6.03 -6.76 8.73
C VAL A 137 5.54 -5.47 9.40
N ARG A 138 6.46 -4.61 9.82
CA ARG A 138 6.16 -3.27 10.35
C ARG A 138 6.67 -2.20 9.39
N ILE A 139 5.78 -1.30 8.97
CA ILE A 139 6.10 -0.17 8.10
C ILE A 139 5.64 1.13 8.78
N SER A 140 6.56 2.06 8.99
CA SER A 140 6.29 3.31 9.71
C SER A 140 7.11 4.49 9.18
N GLY A 141 6.89 5.70 9.68
CA GLY A 141 7.47 6.93 9.12
C GLY A 141 6.90 7.30 7.74
N ASN A 142 7.73 7.92 6.89
CA ASN A 142 7.40 8.39 5.55
C ASN A 142 7.83 7.36 4.48
N VAL A 143 7.52 6.09 4.69
CA VAL A 143 7.90 5.00 3.78
C VAL A 143 6.91 4.88 2.63
N ARG A 144 7.41 4.69 1.40
CA ARG A 144 6.61 4.32 0.24
C ARG A 144 6.95 2.90 -0.22
N VAL A 145 5.94 2.05 -0.33
CA VAL A 145 6.04 0.71 -0.94
C VAL A 145 5.12 0.64 -2.15
N SER A 146 5.67 0.39 -3.33
CA SER A 146 4.93 0.43 -4.60
C SER A 146 5.48 -0.56 -5.63
N GLY A 147 4.78 -0.76 -6.74
CA GLY A 147 5.10 -1.80 -7.73
C GLY A 147 4.71 -3.21 -7.27
N LYS A 148 5.44 -4.24 -7.77
CA LYS A 148 5.21 -5.65 -7.39
C LYS A 148 6.17 -6.06 -6.27
N VAL A 149 5.79 -5.86 -5.02
CA VAL A 149 6.62 -6.14 -3.85
C VAL A 149 5.99 -7.25 -3.02
N ARG A 150 6.81 -8.17 -2.50
CA ARG A 150 6.40 -9.19 -1.53
C ARG A 150 7.32 -9.14 -0.31
N LEU A 151 6.76 -8.82 0.85
CA LEU A 151 7.44 -8.86 2.15
C LEU A 151 6.71 -9.87 3.03
N SER A 152 7.39 -10.95 3.39
CA SER A 152 6.87 -12.01 4.28
C SER A 152 7.99 -12.41 5.25
N GLY A 153 7.75 -12.24 6.54
CA GLY A 153 8.69 -12.45 7.64
C GLY A 153 8.73 -11.25 8.59
N SER A 154 9.71 -11.25 9.51
CA SER A 154 9.87 -10.18 10.49
C SER A 154 10.72 -9.04 9.90
N TYR A 155 10.06 -8.08 9.23
CA TYR A 155 10.71 -6.87 8.71
C TYR A 155 10.28 -5.62 9.50
N CYS A 156 11.22 -4.70 9.72
CA CYS A 156 10.94 -3.36 10.21
C CYS A 156 11.50 -2.34 9.20
N ILE A 157 10.60 -1.58 8.55
CA ILE A 157 10.95 -0.56 7.57
C ILE A 157 10.41 0.77 8.10
N SER A 158 11.30 1.72 8.38
CA SER A 158 10.94 2.99 9.02
C SER A 158 11.75 4.16 8.48
N GLY A 159 11.32 5.38 8.84
CA GLY A 159 11.97 6.62 8.43
C GLY A 159 11.57 7.05 7.01
N GLU A 160 12.54 7.42 6.19
CA GLU A 160 12.33 7.76 4.77
C GLU A 160 12.88 6.62 3.92
N ALA A 161 11.99 5.77 3.38
CA ALA A 161 12.39 4.66 2.53
C ALA A 161 11.47 4.50 1.32
N LEU A 162 12.04 4.05 0.22
CA LEU A 162 11.33 3.60 -0.98
C LEU A 162 11.59 2.11 -1.16
N VAL A 163 10.53 1.31 -1.18
CA VAL A 163 10.57 -0.12 -1.47
C VAL A 163 9.77 -0.37 -2.75
N SER A 164 10.46 -0.76 -3.80
CA SER A 164 9.83 -1.10 -5.07
C SER A 164 10.34 -2.42 -5.65
N LYS A 165 9.72 -2.86 -6.74
CA LYS A 165 10.01 -4.14 -7.40
C LYS A 165 11.49 -4.26 -7.82
N ILE A 166 11.96 -5.51 -7.90
CA ILE A 166 13.28 -5.92 -8.40
C ILE A 166 13.56 -5.23 -9.75
N PRO A 167 14.70 -4.55 -9.89
CA PRO A 167 15.10 -3.94 -11.16
C PRO A 167 15.21 -5.00 -12.26
N THR A 168 14.92 -4.61 -13.50
CA THR A 168 15.18 -5.47 -14.65
C THR A 168 16.69 -5.56 -14.85
N SER A 169 17.26 -6.74 -14.62
CA SER A 169 18.69 -6.98 -14.84
C SER A 169 18.96 -7.36 -16.31
N VAL A 170 19.88 -6.66 -16.95
CA VAL A 170 20.43 -7.03 -18.26
C VAL A 170 21.84 -7.60 -18.07
N TYR A 171 22.05 -8.78 -18.63
CA TYR A 171 23.33 -9.49 -18.62
C TYR A 171 23.89 -9.60 -20.04
N GLY A 172 25.20 -9.84 -20.17
CA GLY A 172 25.88 -9.99 -21.46
C GLY A 172 26.50 -8.72 -22.02
N LEU A 173 26.40 -7.59 -21.31
CA LEU A 173 27.21 -6.40 -21.55
C LEU A 173 28.47 -6.39 -20.67
N ALA A 174 29.39 -5.47 -20.95
CA ALA A 174 30.64 -5.31 -20.20
C ALA A 174 30.40 -5.03 -18.70
N TYR A 175 29.30 -4.33 -18.38
CA TYR A 175 28.89 -4.04 -17.01
C TYR A 175 27.46 -4.58 -16.78
N PRO A 176 27.16 -5.14 -15.58
CA PRO A 176 25.79 -5.47 -15.19
C PRO A 176 24.92 -4.22 -15.23
N VAL A 177 23.73 -4.31 -15.83
CA VAL A 177 22.77 -3.22 -15.88
C VAL A 177 21.54 -3.61 -15.08
N ALA A 178 21.10 -2.75 -14.16
CA ALA A 178 19.87 -2.89 -13.41
C ALA A 178 18.98 -1.68 -13.68
N ILE A 179 17.82 -1.92 -14.29
CA ILE A 179 16.86 -0.88 -14.68
C ILE A 179 15.78 -0.82 -13.60
N PHE A 180 15.74 0.30 -12.89
CA PHE A 180 14.69 0.65 -11.93
C PHE A 180 13.64 1.53 -12.61
N ASP A 181 12.56 1.82 -11.91
CA ASP A 181 11.47 2.65 -12.45
C ASP A 181 11.95 4.05 -12.88
N ASN A 182 12.88 4.66 -12.13
CA ASN A 182 13.33 6.04 -12.36
C ASN A 182 14.84 6.21 -12.61
N CYS A 183 15.62 5.13 -12.50
CA CYS A 183 17.05 5.19 -12.69
C CYS A 183 17.58 3.90 -13.28
N ILE A 184 18.77 3.97 -13.86
CA ILE A 184 19.48 2.81 -14.39
C ILE A 184 20.81 2.77 -13.66
N ARG A 185 21.11 1.61 -13.10
CA ARG A 185 22.43 1.33 -12.56
C ARG A 185 23.22 0.54 -13.58
N VAL A 186 24.44 0.98 -13.85
CA VAL A 186 25.40 0.30 -14.74
C VAL A 186 26.69 0.14 -13.96
N GLY A 187 27.01 -1.09 -13.54
CA GLY A 187 28.09 -1.30 -12.59
C GLY A 187 27.87 -0.51 -11.29
N CYS A 188 28.78 0.42 -10.98
CA CYS A 188 28.70 1.30 -9.81
C CYS A 188 28.00 2.64 -10.07
N GLU A 189 27.73 2.99 -11.34
CA GLU A 189 27.10 4.25 -11.72
C GLU A 189 25.58 4.13 -11.66
N GLN A 190 24.91 5.10 -11.05
CA GLN A 190 23.44 5.15 -10.99
C GLN A 190 22.95 6.55 -11.32
N HIS A 191 22.25 6.68 -12.44
CA HIS A 191 21.71 7.95 -12.92
C HIS A 191 20.27 7.78 -13.38
N THR A 192 19.53 8.88 -13.41
CA THR A 192 18.18 8.91 -13.98
C THR A 192 18.24 8.62 -15.47
N TYR A 193 17.06 8.33 -16.03
CA TYR A 193 16.97 8.07 -17.45
C TYR A 193 17.45 9.26 -18.32
N SER A 194 17.00 10.47 -18.01
CA SER A 194 17.36 11.67 -18.75
C SER A 194 18.85 11.99 -18.66
N GLU A 195 19.46 11.77 -17.50
CA GLU A 195 20.90 11.95 -17.29
C GLU A 195 21.69 10.99 -18.17
N TRP A 196 21.33 9.70 -18.18
CA TRP A 196 21.96 8.71 -19.06
C TRP A 196 21.92 9.09 -20.54
N LYS A 197 20.86 9.74 -21.02
CA LYS A 197 20.76 10.25 -22.40
C LYS A 197 21.59 11.51 -22.67
N SER A 198 21.87 12.29 -21.63
CA SER A 198 22.50 13.60 -21.75
C SER A 198 24.03 13.56 -21.65
N PHE A 199 24.60 12.46 -21.16
CA PHE A 199 26.04 12.36 -20.97
C PHE A 199 26.81 12.53 -22.29
N THR A 200 27.81 13.39 -22.22
CA THR A 200 28.78 13.59 -23.28
C THR A 200 29.82 12.47 -23.29
N GLU A 201 30.51 12.29 -24.42
CA GLU A 201 31.62 11.33 -24.52
C GLU A 201 32.69 11.54 -23.44
N LYS A 202 32.93 12.79 -23.06
CA LYS A 202 33.92 13.14 -22.03
C LYS A 202 33.48 12.65 -20.66
N GLU A 203 32.23 12.90 -20.29
CA GLU A 203 31.67 12.46 -18.99
C GLU A 203 31.63 10.93 -18.90
N ILE A 204 31.28 10.24 -19.98
CA ILE A 204 31.32 8.76 -20.02
C ILE A 204 32.75 8.23 -19.79
N ARG A 205 33.75 8.82 -20.46
CA ARG A 205 35.17 8.41 -20.27
C ARG A 205 35.70 8.68 -18.87
N GLU A 206 35.16 9.68 -18.18
CA GLU A 206 35.52 9.98 -16.79
C GLU A 206 34.93 8.96 -15.80
N MET A 207 33.82 8.28 -16.16
CA MET A 207 33.23 7.23 -15.32
C MET A 207 34.08 5.95 -15.27
N ASP A 208 34.59 5.50 -16.42
CA ASP A 208 35.55 4.40 -16.50
C ASP A 208 36.26 4.41 -17.86
N ALA A 209 37.54 4.04 -17.91
CA ALA A 209 38.32 4.08 -19.15
C ALA A 209 37.80 3.12 -20.23
N GLY A 210 37.11 2.04 -19.85
CA GLY A 210 36.48 1.07 -20.76
C GLY A 210 35.02 1.35 -21.12
N SER A 211 34.42 2.39 -20.54
CA SER A 211 32.99 2.70 -20.73
C SER A 211 32.64 3.21 -22.13
N PHE A 212 33.61 3.81 -22.84
CA PHE A 212 33.38 4.49 -24.12
C PHE A 212 32.90 3.53 -25.22
N ASP A 213 33.51 2.34 -25.32
CA ASP A 213 33.10 1.32 -26.32
C ASP A 213 31.81 0.59 -25.92
N PHE A 214 31.43 0.71 -24.64
CA PHE A 214 30.26 0.08 -24.05
C PHE A 214 29.02 0.96 -24.18
N TYR A 215 29.16 2.27 -24.02
CA TYR A 215 28.04 3.21 -23.94
C TYR A 215 27.11 3.19 -25.17
N PRO A 216 27.59 3.13 -26.43
CA PRO A 216 26.71 2.96 -27.59
C PRO A 216 25.86 1.68 -27.52
N LYS A 217 26.47 0.56 -27.11
CA LYS A 217 25.77 -0.74 -26.95
C LYS A 217 24.76 -0.72 -25.81
N LEU A 218 25.08 -0.01 -24.72
CA LEU A 218 24.14 0.25 -23.65
C LEU A 218 22.93 1.00 -24.20
N MET A 219 23.14 2.07 -24.96
CA MET A 219 22.05 2.86 -25.54
C MET A 219 21.22 2.06 -26.55
N ASP A 220 21.81 1.16 -27.33
CA ASP A 220 21.06 0.24 -28.22
C ASP A 220 20.10 -0.67 -27.44
N VAL A 221 20.51 -1.14 -26.25
CA VAL A 221 19.67 -1.97 -25.38
C VAL A 221 18.58 -1.12 -24.72
N LEU A 222 18.94 0.07 -24.27
CA LEU A 222 18.06 0.87 -23.44
C LEU A 222 17.04 1.69 -24.27
N ASN A 223 17.39 2.19 -25.45
CA ASN A 223 16.50 2.98 -26.32
C ASN A 223 15.13 2.31 -26.58
N PRO A 224 15.05 1.03 -26.97
CA PRO A 224 13.77 0.35 -27.15
C PRO A 224 12.99 0.13 -25.84
N ILE A 225 13.66 0.10 -24.70
CA ILE A 225 13.00 0.02 -23.38
C ILE A 225 12.37 1.37 -23.06
N PHE A 226 13.08 2.44 -23.38
CA PHE A 226 12.64 3.80 -23.13
C PHE A 226 11.45 4.23 -23.98
N ASP A 227 11.42 3.82 -25.24
CA ASP A 227 10.30 4.13 -26.13
C ASP A 227 9.01 3.48 -25.61
N ARG A 228 9.11 2.34 -24.92
CA ARG A 228 7.96 1.63 -24.31
C ARG A 228 7.55 2.11 -22.93
N LEU A 229 8.36 2.93 -22.26
CA LEU A 229 8.06 3.49 -20.94
C LEU A 229 7.38 4.87 -21.02
N ASN A 230 7.35 5.49 -22.21
CA ASN A 230 6.69 6.78 -22.47
C ASN A 230 5.34 6.64 -23.20
N ASP A 231 4.87 5.40 -23.44
CA ASP A 231 3.56 5.02 -23.98
C ASP A 231 2.65 4.46 -22.86
#